data_AF-A0A2N2CXK4-F1
#
_entry.id   AF-A0A2N2CXK4-F1
#
_cell.length_a   1.000
_cell.length_b   1.000
_cell.length_c   1.000
_cell.angle_alpha   90.00
_cell.angle_beta   90.00
_cell.angle_gamma   90.00
#
_symmetry.space_group_name_H-M   'P 1'
#
loop_
_entity.id
_entity.type
_entity.pdbx_description
1 polymer ?
#
loop_
_entity_poly.entity_id
_entity_poly.type
_entity_poly.pdbx_seq_one_letter_code
_entity_poly.pdbx_strand_id
1 'polypeptide(L)'
;MFAKIKRPLITITLIFIVITSGGCSNPSDSKNEAHNTIIDMAGRTVEVPLTIDRVYSAGQPGVVALYTLCPDKLLGWCIEPSDAEAEFINAKYLNHPVLGLCQGTNANANTEEIVARNPDIIILMTDTSTEYAKTSADEMQETFQIPVVVVGDELTTMDESYRFLGKLLGVAARAEELASYCAKVIDEAKDISKTIPDKEKVKVYYAQGSTGLQTAPQGSAHSQVIELVGGINVCRLDAVDSGRLTIDMEQLFKWNPDIIIASYSDDHGGTNLGNTDVFDIITNANPEWPLLEAVKNGEIFKTPFLPYNWLDMPPSANRIVGVAWLAELLYPDYYHFDIVPATKDFYQLFYRIELSDEQINKLLNEAVK
;
A
#
# COMPACT_ATOMS: atom_id res chain seq x y z
N MET A 1 -40.63 -62.51 62.84
CA MET A 1 -39.20 -62.59 63.20
C MET A 1 -38.71 -63.99 62.83
N PHE A 2 -38.25 -64.18 61.59
CA PHE A 2 -37.72 -65.46 61.11
C PHE A 2 -36.46 -65.22 60.28
N ALA A 3 -35.44 -66.01 60.59
CA ALA A 3 -34.05 -65.85 60.21
C ALA A 3 -33.75 -66.34 58.79
N LYS A 4 -32.71 -65.71 58.20
CA LYS A 4 -32.10 -66.03 56.91
C LYS A 4 -31.46 -67.42 56.89
N ILE A 5 -31.66 -68.16 55.79
CA ILE A 5 -30.82 -69.30 55.39
C ILE A 5 -30.33 -69.05 53.95
N LYS A 6 -29.01 -69.16 53.77
CA LYS A 6 -28.27 -68.97 52.51
C LYS A 6 -28.40 -70.19 51.59
N ARG A 7 -28.43 -69.97 50.27
CA ARG A 7 -27.85 -70.90 49.26
C ARG A 7 -27.25 -70.10 48.09
N PRO A 8 -26.09 -70.51 47.54
CA PRO A 8 -25.38 -69.80 46.47
C PRO A 8 -25.80 -70.31 45.09
N LEU A 9 -25.76 -69.46 44.05
CA LEU A 9 -25.82 -69.94 42.67
C LEU A 9 -24.87 -69.14 41.76
N ILE A 10 -23.82 -69.87 41.38
CA ILE A 10 -22.84 -69.78 40.30
C ILE A 10 -23.27 -68.88 39.12
N THR A 11 -22.44 -67.87 38.80
CA THR A 11 -22.53 -67.07 37.57
C THR A 11 -21.51 -67.61 36.57
N ILE A 12 -21.99 -68.08 35.41
CA ILE A 12 -21.16 -68.51 34.27
C ILE A 12 -20.83 -67.25 33.45
N THR A 13 -19.55 -66.91 33.34
CA THR A 13 -19.05 -65.81 32.50
C THR A 13 -18.82 -66.34 31.08
N LEU A 14 -19.62 -65.89 30.11
CA LEU A 14 -19.36 -66.07 28.68
C LEU A 14 -18.35 -65.00 28.22
N ILE A 15 -17.17 -65.41 27.76
CA ILE A 15 -16.18 -64.53 27.12
C ILE A 15 -16.48 -64.49 25.63
N PHE A 16 -16.92 -63.33 25.13
CA PHE A 16 -17.00 -63.03 23.70
C PHE A 16 -15.64 -62.51 23.23
N ILE A 17 -14.94 -63.30 22.41
CA ILE A 17 -13.75 -62.86 21.67
C ILE A 17 -14.24 -62.13 20.43
N VAL A 18 -14.08 -60.80 20.40
CA VAL A 18 -14.28 -59.98 19.20
C VAL A 18 -12.96 -59.94 18.45
N ILE A 19 -12.94 -60.57 17.28
CA ILE A 19 -11.84 -60.48 16.30
C ILE A 19 -12.04 -59.18 15.53
N THR A 20 -11.24 -58.15 15.83
CA THR A 20 -11.17 -56.95 15.00
C THR A 20 -10.18 -57.18 13.86
N SER A 21 -10.72 -57.33 12.66
CA SER A 21 -9.99 -57.31 11.40
C SER A 21 -9.32 -55.95 11.21
N GLY A 22 -7.99 -55.94 11.19
CA GLY A 22 -7.18 -54.77 10.84
C GLY A 22 -7.37 -54.37 9.38
N GLY A 23 -8.12 -53.30 9.16
CA GLY A 23 -8.11 -52.57 7.90
C GLY A 23 -6.88 -51.68 7.84
N CYS A 24 -5.97 -51.95 6.90
CA CYS A 24 -4.93 -51.02 6.52
C CYS A 24 -5.58 -49.81 5.82
N SER A 25 -5.70 -48.70 6.54
CA SER A 25 -5.86 -47.39 5.94
C SER A 25 -4.47 -46.84 5.62
N ASN A 26 -4.18 -46.63 4.33
CA ASN A 26 -3.05 -45.82 3.91
C ASN A 26 -3.18 -44.43 4.56
N PRO A 27 -2.15 -43.92 5.25
CA PRO A 27 -2.13 -42.51 5.61
C PRO A 27 -1.91 -41.75 4.30
N SER A 28 -2.94 -41.05 3.86
CA SER A 28 -2.76 -39.93 2.93
C SER A 28 -1.69 -39.01 3.52
N ASP A 29 -0.69 -38.67 2.70
CA ASP A 29 0.30 -37.64 2.97
C ASP A 29 -0.39 -36.29 3.20
N SER A 30 -0.94 -36.05 4.39
CA SER A 30 -1.08 -34.70 4.90
C SER A 30 0.34 -34.30 5.29
N LYS A 31 1.02 -33.50 4.46
CA LYS A 31 2.14 -32.71 4.98
C LYS A 31 1.59 -31.96 6.18
N ASN A 32 2.01 -32.37 7.37
CA ASN A 32 1.78 -31.63 8.59
C ASN A 32 2.74 -30.45 8.51
N GLU A 33 2.41 -29.47 7.67
CA GLU A 33 3.20 -28.25 7.55
C GLU A 33 3.09 -27.56 8.90
N ALA A 34 4.23 -27.39 9.56
CA ALA A 34 4.24 -26.70 10.83
C ALA A 34 3.76 -25.25 10.58
N HIS A 35 2.88 -24.78 11.46
CA HIS A 35 2.34 -23.43 11.42
C HIS A 35 2.90 -22.60 12.58
N ASN A 36 2.98 -21.30 12.37
CA ASN A 36 3.20 -20.30 13.41
C ASN A 36 1.92 -19.49 13.58
N THR A 37 1.60 -19.16 14.83
CA THR A 37 0.59 -18.16 15.14
C THR A 37 1.25 -16.79 15.24
N ILE A 38 0.71 -15.81 14.52
CA ILE A 38 1.14 -14.40 14.59
C ILE A 38 -0.02 -13.50 15.02
N ILE A 39 0.33 -12.29 15.45
CA ILE A 39 -0.62 -11.18 15.57
C ILE A 39 -0.31 -10.22 14.42
N ASP A 40 -1.29 -9.98 13.55
CA ASP A 40 -1.14 -9.04 12.43
C ASP A 40 -1.27 -7.57 12.88
N MET A 41 -1.06 -6.61 11.98
CA MET A 41 -1.06 -5.19 12.34
C MET A 41 -2.46 -4.65 12.67
N ALA A 42 -3.53 -5.39 12.37
CA ALA A 42 -4.89 -5.10 12.81
C ALA A 42 -5.24 -5.77 14.15
N GLY A 43 -4.29 -6.50 14.76
CA GLY A 43 -4.48 -7.19 16.03
C GLY A 43 -5.20 -8.54 15.91
N ARG A 44 -5.34 -9.10 14.70
CA ARG A 44 -5.93 -10.43 14.49
C ARG A 44 -4.89 -11.50 14.77
N THR A 45 -5.35 -12.62 15.33
CA THR A 45 -4.52 -13.82 15.48
C THR A 45 -4.66 -14.67 14.23
N VAL A 46 -3.56 -14.90 13.51
CA VAL A 46 -3.55 -15.62 12.23
C VAL A 46 -2.55 -16.77 12.28
N GLU A 47 -2.98 -17.96 11.85
CA GLU A 47 -2.07 -19.10 11.64
C GLU A 47 -1.49 -19.04 10.24
N VAL A 48 -0.16 -19.01 10.13
CA VAL A 48 0.58 -18.95 8.87
C VAL A 48 1.58 -20.10 8.79
N PRO A 49 1.97 -20.57 7.58
CA PRO A 49 3.03 -21.56 7.45
C PRO A 49 4.36 -21.09 8.06
N LEU A 50 5.21 -22.02 8.51
CA LEU A 50 6.56 -21.68 8.99
C LEU A 50 7.42 -20.98 7.93
N THR A 51 7.25 -21.35 6.66
CA THR A 51 7.99 -20.82 5.52
C THR A 51 7.00 -20.27 4.51
N ILE A 52 7.20 -19.02 4.09
CA ILE A 52 6.31 -18.29 3.19
C ILE A 52 7.14 -17.85 1.99
N ASP A 53 6.90 -18.44 0.83
CA ASP A 53 7.60 -18.19 -0.43
C ASP A 53 6.68 -17.69 -1.55
N ARG A 54 5.37 -17.86 -1.39
CA ARG A 54 4.35 -17.55 -2.41
C ARG A 54 3.32 -16.61 -1.83
N VAL A 55 3.46 -15.32 -2.11
CA VAL A 55 2.61 -14.28 -1.55
C VAL A 55 1.78 -13.64 -2.66
N TYR A 56 0.46 -13.68 -2.48
CA TYR A 56 -0.47 -12.85 -3.25
C TYR A 56 -0.77 -11.58 -2.45
N SER A 57 -0.87 -10.44 -3.11
CA SER A 57 -1.35 -9.21 -2.48
C SER A 57 -2.77 -8.92 -2.95
N ALA A 58 -3.64 -8.59 -2.00
CA ALA A 58 -5.03 -8.29 -2.28
C ALA A 58 -5.24 -6.93 -2.97
N GLY A 59 -4.21 -6.07 -2.99
CA GLY A 59 -4.26 -4.71 -3.47
C GLY A 59 -2.90 -4.18 -3.91
N GLN A 60 -2.89 -3.10 -4.69
CA GLN A 60 -1.66 -2.49 -5.21
C GLN A 60 -0.66 -2.07 -4.11
N PRO A 61 -1.05 -1.51 -2.93
CA PRO A 61 -0.11 -1.17 -1.86
C PRO A 61 0.81 -2.34 -1.46
N GLY A 62 0.23 -3.53 -1.27
CA GLY A 62 1.00 -4.71 -0.90
C GLY A 62 1.85 -5.26 -2.05
N VAL A 63 1.43 -5.09 -3.32
CA VAL A 63 2.29 -5.36 -4.49
C VAL A 63 3.55 -4.51 -4.44
N VAL A 64 3.43 -3.19 -4.21
CA VAL A 64 4.60 -2.29 -4.13
C VAL A 64 5.50 -2.68 -2.95
N ALA A 65 4.91 -2.96 -1.78
CA ALA A 65 5.67 -3.38 -0.61
C ALA A 65 6.44 -4.70 -0.83
N LEU A 66 5.78 -5.71 -1.42
CA LEU A 66 6.42 -7.00 -1.73
C LEU A 66 7.47 -6.87 -2.81
N TYR A 67 7.22 -6.08 -3.86
CA TYR A 67 8.16 -5.88 -4.95
C TYR A 67 9.44 -5.16 -4.47
N THR A 68 9.30 -4.14 -3.63
CA THR A 68 10.45 -3.42 -3.07
C THR A 68 11.22 -4.26 -2.04
N LEU A 69 10.50 -5.04 -1.22
CA LEU A 69 11.08 -5.86 -0.16
C LEU A 69 11.72 -7.17 -0.69
N CYS A 70 10.91 -8.04 -1.30
CA CYS A 70 11.26 -9.40 -1.68
C CYS A 70 10.50 -9.85 -2.95
N PRO A 71 10.83 -9.29 -4.13
CA PRO A 71 10.04 -9.48 -5.35
C PRO A 71 9.96 -10.94 -5.81
N ASP A 72 10.94 -11.79 -5.42
CA ASP A 72 10.91 -13.23 -5.71
C ASP A 72 9.78 -14.01 -5.03
N LYS A 73 9.16 -13.45 -3.98
CA LYS A 73 8.01 -14.04 -3.28
C LYS A 73 6.67 -13.56 -3.83
N LEU A 74 6.65 -12.55 -4.69
CA LEU A 74 5.43 -12.00 -5.28
C LEU A 74 4.89 -12.95 -6.36
N LEU A 75 3.62 -13.36 -6.24
CA LEU A 75 3.02 -14.29 -7.20
C LEU A 75 2.59 -13.66 -8.51
N GLY A 76 2.25 -12.39 -8.50
CA GLY A 76 1.62 -11.71 -9.62
C GLY A 76 1.42 -10.23 -9.37
N TRP A 77 1.21 -9.51 -10.46
CA TRP A 77 0.75 -8.13 -10.43
C TRP A 77 -0.76 -8.09 -10.18
N CYS A 78 -1.25 -7.04 -9.51
CA CYS A 78 -2.69 -6.78 -9.50
C CYS A 78 -3.15 -6.12 -10.80
N ILE A 79 -2.32 -5.23 -11.35
CA ILE A 79 -2.52 -4.49 -12.60
C ILE A 79 -1.28 -4.67 -13.45
N GLU A 80 -1.46 -4.92 -14.74
CA GLU A 80 -0.35 -5.00 -15.69
C GLU A 80 0.45 -3.70 -15.71
N PRO A 81 1.78 -3.73 -15.49
CA PRO A 81 2.61 -2.55 -15.67
C PRO A 81 2.55 -2.07 -17.12
N SER A 82 2.28 -0.78 -17.31
CA SER A 82 2.41 -0.11 -18.60
C SER A 82 3.85 -0.09 -19.11
N ASP A 83 4.03 0.21 -20.40
CA ASP A 83 5.37 0.37 -21.00
C ASP A 83 6.21 1.42 -20.26
N ALA A 84 5.59 2.51 -19.79
CA ALA A 84 6.29 3.56 -19.07
C ALA A 84 6.71 3.14 -17.66
N GLU A 85 5.86 2.38 -16.95
CA GLU A 85 6.20 1.81 -15.63
C GLU A 85 7.26 0.71 -15.77
N ALA A 86 7.23 -0.06 -16.86
CA ALA A 86 8.16 -1.15 -17.13
C ALA A 86 9.62 -0.69 -17.23
N GLU A 87 9.87 0.56 -17.65
CA GLU A 87 11.20 1.17 -17.63
C GLU A 87 11.79 1.28 -16.21
N PHE A 88 10.96 1.26 -15.18
CA PHE A 88 11.33 1.36 -13.76
C PHE A 88 11.06 0.07 -12.98
N ILE A 89 10.87 -1.05 -13.68
CA ILE A 89 10.69 -2.38 -13.09
C ILE A 89 11.76 -3.30 -13.66
N ASN A 90 12.34 -4.15 -12.81
CA ASN A 90 13.34 -5.11 -13.26
C ASN A 90 12.67 -6.12 -14.20
N ALA A 91 13.23 -6.27 -15.40
CA ALA A 91 12.68 -7.10 -16.48
C ALA A 91 12.37 -8.55 -16.08
N LYS A 92 13.05 -9.09 -15.05
CA LYS A 92 12.77 -10.41 -14.48
C LYS A 92 11.32 -10.56 -14.01
N TYR A 93 10.71 -9.48 -13.50
CA TYR A 93 9.39 -9.51 -12.85
C TYR A 93 8.26 -9.02 -13.77
N LEU A 94 8.56 -8.42 -14.92
CA LEU A 94 7.55 -7.93 -15.86
C LEU A 94 6.59 -9.03 -16.33
N ASN A 95 7.09 -10.26 -16.51
CA ASN A 95 6.30 -11.40 -16.98
C ASN A 95 5.52 -12.13 -15.87
N HIS A 96 5.42 -11.55 -14.68
CA HIS A 96 4.51 -12.07 -13.66
C HIS A 96 3.05 -12.02 -14.16
N PRO A 97 2.22 -13.01 -13.80
CA PRO A 97 0.82 -13.01 -14.18
C PRO A 97 0.08 -11.83 -13.54
N VAL A 98 -0.99 -11.36 -14.20
CA VAL A 98 -1.91 -10.37 -13.64
C VAL A 98 -3.06 -11.11 -12.95
N LEU A 99 -3.18 -10.96 -11.65
CA LEU A 99 -4.12 -11.72 -10.80
C LEU A 99 -5.30 -10.88 -10.29
N GLY A 100 -5.31 -9.59 -10.60
CA GLY A 100 -6.37 -8.67 -10.21
C GLY A 100 -6.27 -8.17 -8.77
N LEU A 101 -7.27 -7.38 -8.38
CA LEU A 101 -7.44 -6.78 -7.06
C LEU A 101 -8.64 -7.41 -6.35
N CYS A 102 -8.55 -7.57 -5.03
CA CYS A 102 -9.68 -8.02 -4.20
C CYS A 102 -10.46 -6.86 -3.56
N GLN A 103 -9.93 -5.64 -3.62
CA GLN A 103 -10.51 -4.46 -2.99
C GLN A 103 -10.71 -3.30 -3.98
N GLY A 104 -11.57 -2.36 -3.60
CA GLY A 104 -11.88 -1.16 -4.37
C GLY A 104 -12.96 -1.36 -5.44
N THR A 105 -13.35 -0.27 -6.08
CA THR A 105 -14.39 -0.25 -7.13
C THR A 105 -14.02 -1.04 -8.39
N ASN A 106 -12.73 -1.37 -8.55
CA ASN A 106 -12.18 -2.12 -9.66
C ASN A 106 -11.73 -3.54 -9.26
N ALA A 107 -12.26 -4.08 -8.15
CA ALA A 107 -12.00 -5.45 -7.74
C ALA A 107 -12.40 -6.44 -8.84
N ASN A 108 -11.44 -7.23 -9.30
CA ASN A 108 -11.56 -8.13 -10.45
C ASN A 108 -10.77 -9.44 -10.26
N ALA A 109 -10.27 -9.71 -9.05
CA ALA A 109 -9.51 -10.90 -8.74
C ALA A 109 -10.31 -12.18 -9.01
N ASN A 110 -9.67 -13.16 -9.67
CA ASN A 110 -10.23 -14.48 -9.88
C ASN A 110 -9.77 -15.43 -8.77
N THR A 111 -10.66 -15.73 -7.83
CA THR A 111 -10.38 -16.61 -6.68
C THR A 111 -9.85 -17.98 -7.12
N GLU A 112 -10.45 -18.62 -8.12
CA GLU A 112 -10.03 -19.95 -8.57
C GLU A 112 -8.62 -19.94 -9.15
N GLU A 113 -8.28 -18.90 -9.94
CA GLU A 113 -6.94 -18.74 -10.49
C GLU A 113 -5.90 -18.51 -9.40
N ILE A 114 -6.20 -17.66 -8.43
CA ILE A 114 -5.30 -17.36 -7.31
C ILE A 114 -5.07 -18.62 -6.47
N VAL A 115 -6.14 -19.34 -6.09
CA VAL A 115 -6.05 -20.59 -5.33
C VAL A 115 -5.26 -21.65 -6.10
N ALA A 116 -5.47 -21.78 -7.41
CA ALA A 116 -4.74 -22.73 -8.25
C ALA A 116 -3.22 -22.47 -8.29
N ARG A 117 -2.78 -21.24 -7.97
CA ARG A 117 -1.37 -20.88 -7.83
C ARG A 117 -0.80 -21.20 -6.45
N ASN A 118 -1.60 -21.73 -5.52
CA ASN A 118 -1.15 -22.18 -4.20
C ASN A 118 -0.31 -21.12 -3.46
N PRO A 119 -0.87 -19.92 -3.17
CA PRO A 119 -0.25 -18.96 -2.26
C PRO A 119 -0.17 -19.53 -0.85
N ASP A 120 0.91 -19.19 -0.14
CA ASP A 120 1.08 -19.54 1.27
C ASP A 120 0.27 -18.59 2.16
N ILE A 121 0.22 -17.30 1.79
CA ILE A 121 -0.57 -16.26 2.44
C ILE A 121 -1.08 -15.23 1.42
N ILE A 122 -2.07 -14.45 1.84
CA ILE A 122 -2.49 -13.20 1.20
C ILE A 122 -2.11 -12.02 2.10
N ILE A 123 -1.52 -10.98 1.53
CA ILE A 123 -1.29 -9.69 2.21
C ILE A 123 -2.42 -8.73 1.86
N LEU A 124 -3.12 -8.27 2.89
CA LEU A 124 -4.03 -7.13 2.83
C LEU A 124 -3.35 -5.92 3.45
N MET A 125 -2.81 -5.03 2.62
CA MET A 125 -2.15 -3.80 3.09
C MET A 125 -3.13 -2.63 3.00
N THR A 126 -3.55 -2.10 4.15
CA THR A 126 -4.66 -1.13 4.29
C THR A 126 -4.61 -0.41 5.65
N ASP A 127 -5.53 0.52 5.90
CA ASP A 127 -5.69 1.21 7.19
C ASP A 127 -6.14 0.24 8.28
N THR A 128 -5.21 -0.09 9.17
CA THR A 128 -5.39 -1.03 10.29
C THR A 128 -6.25 -0.51 11.42
N SER A 129 -6.58 0.79 11.45
CA SER A 129 -7.36 1.42 12.52
C SER A 129 -8.87 1.13 12.42
N THR A 130 -9.30 0.55 11.30
CA THR A 130 -10.72 0.34 10.98
C THR A 130 -11.18 -1.10 11.25
N GLU A 131 -12.44 -1.28 11.66
CA GLU A 131 -13.07 -2.60 11.70
C GLU A 131 -13.27 -3.19 10.29
N TYR A 132 -13.30 -2.33 9.26
CA TYR A 132 -13.34 -2.73 7.86
C TYR A 132 -12.13 -3.60 7.49
N ALA A 133 -10.91 -3.25 7.93
CA ALA A 133 -9.71 -4.03 7.64
C ALA A 133 -9.82 -5.46 8.19
N LYS A 134 -10.32 -5.62 9.42
CA LYS A 134 -10.49 -6.93 10.05
C LYS A 134 -11.55 -7.76 9.34
N THR A 135 -12.72 -7.17 9.13
CA THR A 135 -13.85 -7.84 8.47
C THR A 135 -13.50 -8.28 7.06
N SER A 136 -12.85 -7.40 6.28
CA SER A 136 -12.40 -7.72 4.92
C SER A 136 -11.38 -8.87 4.90
N ALA A 137 -10.46 -8.90 5.87
CA ALA A 137 -9.47 -9.97 5.96
C ALA A 137 -10.11 -11.31 6.32
N ASP A 138 -11.09 -11.33 7.23
CA ASP A 138 -11.80 -12.54 7.63
C ASP A 138 -12.66 -13.09 6.47
N GLU A 139 -13.43 -12.23 5.78
CA GLU A 139 -14.22 -12.61 4.60
C GLU A 139 -13.34 -13.15 3.46
N MET A 140 -12.18 -12.52 3.25
CA MET A 140 -11.21 -12.98 2.25
C MET A 140 -10.60 -14.32 2.66
N GLN A 141 -10.24 -14.51 3.92
CA GLN A 141 -9.71 -15.79 4.40
C GLN A 141 -10.74 -16.92 4.25
N GLU A 142 -12.02 -16.65 4.54
CA GLU A 142 -13.11 -17.58 4.31
C GLU A 142 -13.33 -17.89 2.81
N THR A 143 -13.19 -16.89 1.94
CA THR A 143 -13.39 -17.06 0.50
C THR A 143 -12.25 -17.86 -0.15
N PHE A 144 -11.01 -17.50 0.18
CA PHE A 144 -9.81 -18.06 -0.43
C PHE A 144 -9.34 -19.35 0.24
N GLN A 145 -9.74 -19.59 1.49
CA GLN A 145 -9.22 -20.68 2.33
C GLN A 145 -7.68 -20.63 2.45
N ILE A 146 -7.12 -19.41 2.42
CA ILE A 146 -5.69 -19.09 2.52
C ILE A 146 -5.54 -18.05 3.64
N PRO A 147 -4.52 -18.14 4.52
CA PRO A 147 -4.31 -17.14 5.57
C PRO A 147 -4.20 -15.72 5.03
N VAL A 148 -4.95 -14.79 5.60
CA VAL A 148 -4.89 -13.36 5.23
C VAL A 148 -4.26 -12.58 6.37
N VAL A 149 -3.16 -11.89 6.08
CA VAL A 149 -2.42 -11.07 7.06
C VAL A 149 -2.60 -9.60 6.75
N VAL A 150 -3.09 -8.83 7.72
CA VAL A 150 -3.25 -7.37 7.58
C VAL A 150 -1.96 -6.63 7.92
N VAL A 151 -1.58 -5.69 7.05
CA VAL A 151 -0.39 -4.83 7.18
C VAL A 151 -0.81 -3.37 7.02
N GLY A 152 -0.23 -2.46 7.79
CA GLY A 152 -0.54 -1.03 7.71
C GLY A 152 0.00 -0.39 6.43
N ASP A 153 -0.79 0.45 5.76
CA ASP A 153 -0.38 1.23 4.59
C ASP A 153 -0.08 2.70 4.90
N GLU A 154 -0.07 3.07 6.17
CA GLU A 154 0.11 4.43 6.66
C GLU A 154 1.55 4.94 6.42
N LEU A 155 1.71 6.17 5.90
CA LEU A 155 3.04 6.72 5.57
C LEU A 155 3.90 6.83 6.82
N THR A 156 3.33 7.32 7.91
CA THR A 156 4.07 7.68 9.13
C THR A 156 4.57 6.47 9.93
N THR A 157 4.09 5.27 9.60
CA THR A 157 4.48 3.99 10.22
C THR A 157 4.97 2.96 9.18
N MET A 158 5.34 3.41 7.99
CA MET A 158 5.81 2.55 6.90
C MET A 158 7.04 1.70 7.29
N ASP A 159 7.88 2.22 8.18
CA ASP A 159 9.02 1.51 8.74
C ASP A 159 8.60 0.30 9.60
N GLU A 160 7.53 0.44 10.39
CA GLU A 160 6.94 -0.67 11.15
C GLU A 160 6.38 -1.74 10.22
N SER A 161 5.69 -1.34 9.15
CA SER A 161 5.15 -2.25 8.13
C SER A 161 6.25 -3.06 7.43
N TYR A 162 7.37 -2.42 7.05
CA TYR A 162 8.51 -3.14 6.48
C TYR A 162 9.13 -4.12 7.48
N ARG A 163 9.34 -3.73 8.74
CA ARG A 163 9.88 -4.65 9.78
C ARG A 163 8.96 -5.83 10.04
N PHE A 164 7.64 -5.58 10.08
CA PHE A 164 6.64 -6.64 10.22
C PHE A 164 6.72 -7.63 9.06
N LEU A 165 6.67 -7.14 7.82
CA LEU A 165 6.80 -7.97 6.62
C LEU A 165 8.14 -8.71 6.58
N GLY A 166 9.23 -8.07 6.98
CA GLY A 166 10.56 -8.66 7.04
C GLY A 166 10.64 -9.86 7.98
N LYS A 167 10.04 -9.74 9.15
CA LYS A 167 9.94 -10.84 10.11
C LYS A 167 9.04 -11.96 9.58
N LEU A 168 7.88 -11.61 9.03
CA LEU A 168 6.90 -12.54 8.49
C LEU A 168 7.47 -13.37 7.32
N LEU A 169 8.16 -12.72 6.39
CA LEU A 169 8.62 -13.30 5.13
C LEU A 169 10.06 -13.82 5.19
N GLY A 170 10.71 -13.77 6.37
CA GLY A 170 12.06 -14.28 6.57
C GLY A 170 13.16 -13.44 5.91
N VAL A 171 12.94 -12.13 5.72
CA VAL A 171 13.85 -11.19 5.05
C VAL A 171 14.19 -9.98 5.93
N ALA A 172 14.29 -10.19 7.24
CA ALA A 172 14.44 -9.13 8.25
C ALA A 172 15.61 -8.15 7.99
N ALA A 173 16.76 -8.63 7.51
CA ALA A 173 17.91 -7.76 7.22
C ALA A 173 17.59 -6.73 6.11
N ARG A 174 16.92 -7.18 5.05
CA ARG A 174 16.50 -6.32 3.94
C ARG A 174 15.36 -5.38 4.37
N ALA A 175 14.44 -5.87 5.18
CA ALA A 175 13.39 -5.03 5.75
C ALA A 175 13.95 -3.92 6.63
N GLU A 176 14.96 -4.19 7.46
CA GLU A 176 15.53 -3.18 8.34
C GLU A 176 16.23 -2.06 7.56
N GLU A 177 16.87 -2.39 6.43
CA GLU A 177 17.46 -1.41 5.53
C GLU A 177 16.41 -0.42 4.99
N LEU A 178 15.30 -0.95 4.45
CA LEU A 178 14.21 -0.14 3.92
C LEU A 178 13.50 0.65 5.04
N ALA A 179 13.22 0.00 6.16
CA ALA A 179 12.56 0.62 7.31
C ALA A 179 13.39 1.75 7.90
N SER A 180 14.71 1.58 8.02
CA SER A 180 15.61 2.62 8.52
C SER A 180 15.61 3.85 7.61
N TYR A 181 15.57 3.65 6.29
CA TYR A 181 15.46 4.75 5.34
C TYR A 181 14.11 5.49 5.47
N CYS A 182 12.99 4.75 5.55
CA CYS A 182 11.67 5.33 5.78
C CYS A 182 11.65 6.18 7.06
N ALA A 183 12.09 5.61 8.19
CA ALA A 183 12.10 6.29 9.48
C ALA A 183 12.94 7.57 9.42
N LYS A 184 14.14 7.52 8.83
CA LYS A 184 15.01 8.68 8.67
C LYS A 184 14.31 9.83 7.92
N VAL A 185 13.76 9.55 6.74
CA VAL A 185 13.12 10.58 5.90
C VAL A 185 11.89 11.18 6.61
N ILE A 186 11.08 10.33 7.25
CA ILE A 186 9.87 10.76 7.97
C ILE A 186 10.24 11.63 9.18
N ASP A 187 11.22 11.22 9.99
CA ASP A 187 11.63 11.94 11.19
C ASP A 187 12.30 13.27 10.85
N GLU A 188 13.17 13.30 9.84
CA GLU A 188 13.77 14.53 9.33
C GLU A 188 12.68 15.52 8.85
N ALA A 189 11.68 15.05 8.10
CA ALA A 189 10.57 15.88 7.66
C ALA A 189 9.72 16.42 8.82
N LYS A 190 9.40 15.57 9.81
CA LYS A 190 8.67 15.98 11.03
C LYS A 190 9.44 17.02 11.83
N ASP A 191 10.75 16.89 11.93
CA ASP A 191 11.56 17.80 12.74
C ASP A 191 11.78 19.14 12.05
N ILE A 192 12.07 19.15 10.74
CA ILE A 192 12.21 20.39 9.96
C ILE A 192 10.89 21.13 9.88
N SER A 193 9.77 20.45 9.59
CA SER A 193 8.45 21.10 9.45
C SER A 193 8.00 21.86 10.72
N LYS A 194 8.41 21.41 11.91
CA LYS A 194 8.16 22.12 13.18
C LYS A 194 8.93 23.44 13.29
N THR A 195 10.02 23.61 12.56
CA THR A 195 10.84 24.82 12.57
C THR A 195 10.32 25.91 11.63
N ILE A 196 9.45 25.56 10.68
CA ILE A 196 8.90 26.48 9.68
C ILE A 196 7.87 27.40 10.36
N PRO A 197 8.10 28.73 10.37
CA PRO A 197 7.15 29.69 10.95
C PRO A 197 5.82 29.69 10.20
N ASP A 198 4.70 29.86 10.91
CA ASP A 198 3.36 29.85 10.30
C ASP A 198 3.18 30.83 9.13
N LYS A 199 3.86 31.98 9.18
CA LYS A 199 3.82 33.00 8.11
C LYS A 199 4.54 32.57 6.82
N GLU A 200 5.38 31.53 6.89
CA GLU A 200 6.19 31.03 5.77
C GLU A 200 5.61 29.72 5.20
N LYS A 201 4.56 29.17 5.84
CA LYS A 201 3.93 27.93 5.37
C LYS A 201 3.23 28.14 4.02
N VAL A 202 3.58 27.29 3.07
CA VAL A 202 3.07 27.32 1.69
C VAL A 202 1.69 26.66 1.64
N LYS A 203 0.70 27.34 1.06
CA LYS A 203 -0.62 26.79 0.76
C LYS A 203 -0.58 25.95 -0.51
N VAL A 204 -0.96 24.69 -0.40
CA VAL A 204 -0.91 23.71 -1.49
C VAL A 204 -2.32 23.26 -1.83
N TYR A 205 -2.65 23.26 -3.12
CA TYR A 205 -3.82 22.58 -3.66
C TYR A 205 -3.39 21.34 -4.45
N TYR A 206 -3.91 20.17 -4.08
CA TYR A 206 -3.63 18.92 -4.80
C TYR A 206 -4.77 18.62 -5.78
N ALA A 207 -4.56 19.00 -7.03
CA ALA A 207 -5.52 18.88 -8.11
C ALA A 207 -5.58 17.45 -8.65
N GLN A 208 -6.78 16.90 -8.72
CA GLN A 208 -7.07 15.55 -9.23
C GLN A 208 -8.28 15.57 -10.18
N GLY A 209 -8.44 14.46 -10.87
CA GLY A 209 -9.60 14.18 -11.71
C GLY A 209 -9.59 14.95 -13.03
N SER A 210 -10.52 14.58 -13.91
CA SER A 210 -10.61 15.10 -15.28
C SER A 210 -10.89 16.60 -15.43
N THR A 211 -11.11 17.30 -14.31
CA THR A 211 -11.31 18.77 -14.28
C THR A 211 -10.24 19.49 -13.47
N GLY A 212 -9.35 18.77 -12.77
CA GLY A 212 -8.46 19.32 -11.76
C GLY A 212 -9.18 19.86 -10.51
N LEU A 213 -10.50 19.66 -10.39
CA LEU A 213 -11.34 20.16 -9.28
C LEU A 213 -11.72 19.08 -8.27
N GLN A 214 -11.11 17.90 -8.36
CA GLN A 214 -11.14 16.92 -7.28
C GLN A 214 -9.87 17.08 -6.43
N THR A 215 -9.96 16.85 -5.12
CA THR A 215 -8.82 16.98 -4.20
C THR A 215 -8.98 16.05 -3.01
N ALA A 216 -7.88 15.80 -2.30
CA ALA A 216 -7.88 15.13 -1.00
C ALA A 216 -7.94 16.15 0.15
N PRO A 217 -8.83 15.95 1.15
CA PRO A 217 -8.91 16.82 2.33
C PRO A 217 -7.69 16.67 3.23
N GLN A 218 -7.46 17.66 4.09
CA GLN A 218 -6.44 17.60 5.13
C GLN A 218 -6.67 16.38 6.04
N GLY A 219 -5.60 15.68 6.39
CA GLY A 219 -5.65 14.51 7.27
C GLY A 219 -6.13 13.23 6.58
N SER A 220 -6.40 13.28 5.28
CA SER A 220 -6.57 12.09 4.46
C SER A 220 -5.21 11.44 4.17
N ALA A 221 -5.17 10.10 4.08
CA ALA A 221 -3.99 9.36 3.61
C ALA A 221 -3.49 9.84 2.23
N HIS A 222 -4.38 10.43 1.43
CA HIS A 222 -4.13 10.91 0.06
C HIS A 222 -3.51 12.32 -0.02
N SER A 223 -3.38 13.03 1.11
CA SER A 223 -2.77 14.37 1.21
C SER A 223 -1.64 14.47 2.23
N GLN A 224 -1.37 13.37 2.94
CA GLN A 224 -0.54 13.35 4.13
C GLN A 224 0.89 13.87 3.93
N VAL A 225 1.49 13.64 2.75
CA VAL A 225 2.84 14.13 2.44
C VAL A 225 2.91 15.66 2.54
N ILE A 226 1.86 16.37 2.10
CA ILE A 226 1.77 17.85 2.15
C ILE A 226 1.92 18.34 3.59
N GLU A 227 1.19 17.71 4.51
CA GLU A 227 1.22 18.09 5.92
C GLU A 227 2.53 17.67 6.61
N LEU A 228 3.06 16.50 6.24
CA LEU A 228 4.30 15.96 6.81
C LEU A 228 5.52 16.88 6.56
N VAL A 229 5.58 17.52 5.38
CA VAL A 229 6.65 18.47 5.04
C VAL A 229 6.35 19.91 5.50
N GLY A 230 5.24 20.13 6.20
CA GLY A 230 4.86 21.44 6.76
C GLY A 230 4.01 22.32 5.85
N GLY A 231 3.53 21.81 4.71
CA GLY A 231 2.59 22.51 3.83
C GLY A 231 1.18 22.65 4.42
N ILE A 232 0.44 23.65 3.93
CA ILE A 232 -0.98 23.87 4.25
C ILE A 232 -1.82 23.33 3.10
N ASN A 233 -2.40 22.14 3.23
CA ASN A 233 -3.44 21.68 2.30
C ASN A 233 -4.66 22.61 2.34
N VAL A 234 -4.95 23.34 1.26
CA VAL A 234 -6.07 24.31 1.29
C VAL A 234 -7.44 23.64 1.47
N CYS A 235 -7.57 22.34 1.18
CA CYS A 235 -8.79 21.59 1.40
C CYS A 235 -8.97 21.24 2.89
N ARG A 236 -9.64 22.12 3.63
CA ARG A 236 -9.98 21.94 5.06
C ARG A 236 -11.39 21.37 5.30
N LEU A 237 -12.03 20.88 4.24
CA LEU A 237 -13.35 20.26 4.35
C LEU A 237 -13.21 18.90 5.03
N ASP A 238 -14.22 18.50 5.80
CA ASP A 238 -14.26 17.18 6.41
C ASP A 238 -14.14 16.09 5.33
N ALA A 239 -13.34 15.07 5.61
CA ALA A 239 -13.21 13.93 4.71
C ALA A 239 -14.57 13.24 4.53
N VAL A 240 -14.96 13.03 3.28
CA VAL A 240 -15.99 12.04 2.94
C VAL A 240 -15.32 10.68 2.78
N ASP A 241 -16.06 9.63 3.12
CA ASP A 241 -15.65 8.21 3.04
C ASP A 241 -15.03 7.80 1.69
N SER A 242 -15.21 8.58 0.62
CA SER A 242 -14.75 8.30 -0.75
C SER A 242 -13.34 8.79 -1.10
N GLY A 243 -12.57 9.37 -0.17
CA GLY A 243 -11.17 9.77 -0.37
C GLY A 243 -10.93 11.00 -1.28
N ARG A 244 -11.90 11.36 -2.14
CA ARG A 244 -11.88 12.54 -3.01
C ARG A 244 -13.07 13.45 -2.77
N LEU A 245 -12.81 14.75 -2.73
CA LEU A 245 -13.78 15.83 -2.66
C LEU A 245 -13.82 16.59 -3.98
N THR A 246 -15.02 16.85 -4.50
CA THR A 246 -15.20 17.75 -5.66
C THR A 246 -15.49 19.16 -5.17
N ILE A 247 -14.79 20.14 -5.71
CA ILE A 247 -15.02 21.57 -5.47
C ILE A 247 -15.38 22.30 -6.77
N ASP A 248 -15.66 23.59 -6.69
CA ASP A 248 -15.78 24.48 -7.84
C ASP A 248 -14.63 25.51 -7.88
N MET A 249 -14.50 26.23 -9.00
CA MET A 249 -13.49 27.27 -9.15
C MET A 249 -13.65 28.41 -8.13
N GLU A 250 -14.88 28.76 -7.73
CA GLU A 250 -15.12 29.82 -6.73
C GLU A 250 -14.48 29.46 -5.38
N GLN A 251 -14.61 28.20 -4.96
CA GLN A 251 -13.98 27.69 -3.76
C GLN A 251 -12.45 27.69 -3.87
N LEU A 252 -11.91 27.31 -5.03
CA LEU A 252 -10.47 27.35 -5.28
C LEU A 252 -9.92 28.79 -5.24
N PHE A 253 -10.65 29.76 -5.81
CA PHE A 253 -10.29 31.19 -5.71
C PHE A 253 -10.33 31.70 -4.27
N LYS A 254 -11.28 31.25 -3.45
CA LYS A 254 -11.32 31.60 -2.02
C LYS A 254 -10.13 31.05 -1.24
N TRP A 255 -9.68 29.85 -1.59
CA TRP A 255 -8.50 29.23 -0.99
C TRP A 255 -7.20 29.88 -1.45
N ASN A 256 -7.14 30.31 -2.71
CA ASN A 256 -6.00 30.98 -3.34
C ASN A 256 -4.67 30.31 -2.97
N PRO A 257 -4.42 29.06 -3.42
CA PRO A 257 -3.19 28.34 -3.09
C PRO A 257 -1.96 29.08 -3.64
N ASP A 258 -0.83 28.89 -2.97
CA ASP A 258 0.45 29.43 -3.42
C ASP A 258 1.06 28.50 -4.49
N ILE A 259 0.88 27.18 -4.33
CA ILE A 259 1.29 26.14 -5.28
C ILE A 259 0.13 25.20 -5.60
N ILE A 260 0.03 24.78 -6.86
CA ILE A 260 -0.85 23.70 -7.32
C ILE A 260 0.00 22.47 -7.65
N ILE A 261 -0.33 21.35 -7.05
CA ILE A 261 0.25 20.05 -7.41
C ILE A 261 -0.78 19.29 -8.24
N ALA A 262 -0.46 19.03 -9.50
CA ALA A 262 -1.27 18.26 -10.41
C ALA A 262 -0.96 16.77 -10.26
N SER A 263 -1.97 16.00 -9.86
CA SER A 263 -1.90 14.54 -9.91
C SER A 263 -1.75 14.07 -11.33
N TYR A 264 -0.97 13.01 -11.55
CA TYR A 264 -1.00 12.34 -12.83
C TYR A 264 -2.24 11.45 -12.91
N SER A 265 -2.91 11.48 -14.06
CA SER A 265 -3.96 10.52 -14.39
C SER A 265 -3.70 9.90 -15.75
N ASP A 266 -3.22 8.67 -15.74
CA ASP A 266 -3.55 7.71 -16.77
C ASP A 266 -4.72 6.85 -16.30
N ASP A 267 -5.45 6.27 -17.25
CA ASP A 267 -6.48 5.26 -16.97
C ASP A 267 -5.84 3.92 -16.52
N HIS A 268 -4.51 3.87 -16.42
CA HIS A 268 -3.76 2.76 -15.84
C HIS A 268 -3.77 2.89 -14.31
N GLY A 269 -3.86 1.78 -13.58
CA GLY A 269 -3.92 1.81 -12.12
C GLY A 269 -5.35 1.86 -11.52
N GLY A 270 -6.40 1.86 -12.34
CA GLY A 270 -7.79 1.74 -11.85
C GLY A 270 -8.24 2.95 -11.02
N THR A 271 -7.70 4.13 -11.27
CA THR A 271 -8.01 5.35 -10.51
C THR A 271 -9.28 6.07 -11.01
N ASN A 272 -9.84 5.65 -12.17
CA ASN A 272 -10.98 6.27 -12.86
C ASN A 272 -10.82 7.80 -13.02
N LEU A 273 -9.58 8.28 -13.16
CA LEU A 273 -9.27 9.72 -13.23
C LEU A 273 -9.43 10.32 -14.65
N GLY A 274 -9.60 9.48 -15.67
CA GLY A 274 -9.68 9.88 -17.07
C GLY A 274 -8.33 9.85 -17.79
N ASN A 275 -8.34 9.98 -19.12
CA ASN A 275 -7.16 9.89 -20.00
C ASN A 275 -6.42 11.23 -20.19
N THR A 276 -6.62 12.20 -19.30
CA THR A 276 -6.13 13.57 -19.51
C THR A 276 -5.22 13.99 -18.37
N ASP A 277 -3.98 14.36 -18.68
CA ASP A 277 -3.04 14.90 -17.69
C ASP A 277 -3.64 16.13 -16.98
N VAL A 278 -3.76 16.08 -15.65
CA VAL A 278 -4.37 17.15 -14.85
C VAL A 278 -3.62 18.46 -15.01
N PHE A 279 -2.30 18.39 -15.19
CA PHE A 279 -1.50 19.58 -15.48
C PHE A 279 -1.93 20.23 -16.79
N ASP A 280 -2.11 19.45 -17.86
CA ASP A 280 -2.57 19.95 -19.16
C ASP A 280 -3.97 20.54 -19.06
N ILE A 281 -4.85 19.98 -18.21
CA ILE A 281 -6.18 20.54 -17.92
C ILE A 281 -6.05 21.94 -17.33
N ILE A 282 -5.18 22.09 -16.32
CA ILE A 282 -4.94 23.36 -15.61
C ILE A 282 -4.29 24.39 -16.53
N THR A 283 -3.31 24.00 -17.35
CA THR A 283 -2.55 24.94 -18.17
C THR A 283 -3.22 25.28 -19.49
N ASN A 284 -4.03 24.38 -20.07
CA ASN A 284 -4.49 24.51 -21.46
C ASN A 284 -6.01 24.40 -21.66
N ALA A 285 -6.76 23.71 -20.79
CA ALA A 285 -8.13 23.30 -21.11
C ALA A 285 -9.24 24.21 -20.58
N ASN A 286 -9.08 24.81 -19.39
CA ASN A 286 -10.16 25.59 -18.75
C ASN A 286 -9.76 27.08 -18.55
N PRO A 287 -10.56 28.03 -19.07
CA PRO A 287 -10.20 29.45 -19.11
C PRO A 287 -10.20 30.16 -17.74
N GLU A 288 -10.71 29.51 -16.68
CA GLU A 288 -10.71 30.09 -15.34
C GLU A 288 -9.38 29.86 -14.59
N TRP A 289 -8.64 28.79 -14.90
CA TRP A 289 -7.36 28.48 -14.24
C TRP A 289 -6.31 29.59 -14.39
N PRO A 290 -6.11 30.21 -15.58
CA PRO A 290 -5.18 31.34 -15.73
C PRO A 290 -5.50 32.56 -14.87
N LEU A 291 -6.65 32.62 -14.19
CA LEU A 291 -6.99 33.70 -13.27
C LEU A 291 -6.41 33.50 -11.86
N LEU A 292 -6.01 32.28 -11.49
CA LEU A 292 -5.34 31.98 -10.21
C LEU A 292 -3.90 32.49 -10.20
N GLU A 293 -3.45 33.03 -9.07
CA GLU A 293 -2.09 33.57 -8.96
C GLU A 293 -1.01 32.48 -9.12
N ALA A 294 -1.21 31.29 -8.54
CA ALA A 294 -0.29 30.16 -8.72
C ALA A 294 -0.10 29.82 -10.21
N VAL A 295 -1.18 29.80 -11.00
CA VAL A 295 -1.12 29.50 -12.44
C VAL A 295 -0.40 30.61 -13.20
N LYS A 296 -0.69 31.89 -12.91
CA LYS A 296 -0.01 33.03 -13.56
C LYS A 296 1.49 33.05 -13.30
N ASN A 297 1.89 32.62 -12.10
CA ASN A 297 3.29 32.61 -11.67
C ASN A 297 4.02 31.33 -12.08
N GLY A 298 3.34 30.36 -12.70
CA GLY A 298 3.94 29.07 -13.06
C GLY A 298 4.18 28.14 -11.89
N GLU A 299 3.53 28.38 -10.74
CA GLU A 299 3.62 27.58 -9.51
C GLU A 299 2.67 26.37 -9.60
N ILE A 300 2.80 25.61 -10.69
CA ILE A 300 2.07 24.37 -10.97
C ILE A 300 3.12 23.29 -11.20
N PHE A 301 3.02 22.16 -10.50
CA PHE A 301 3.96 21.07 -10.62
C PHE A 301 3.25 19.72 -10.77
N LYS A 302 3.79 18.83 -11.59
CA LYS A 302 3.33 17.45 -11.73
C LYS A 302 3.88 16.58 -10.61
N THR A 303 3.03 15.74 -10.03
CA THR A 303 3.49 14.67 -9.13
C THR A 303 4.23 13.60 -9.93
N PRO A 304 5.51 13.29 -9.61
CA PRO A 304 6.19 12.15 -10.21
C PRO A 304 5.46 10.84 -9.90
N PHE A 305 5.39 9.94 -10.87
CA PHE A 305 4.46 8.80 -10.78
C PHE A 305 4.95 7.45 -11.33
N LEU A 306 6.17 7.36 -11.86
CA LEU A 306 6.67 6.11 -12.43
C LEU A 306 7.60 5.37 -11.45
N PRO A 307 7.46 4.06 -11.19
CA PRO A 307 6.34 3.24 -11.62
C PRO A 307 5.09 3.43 -10.75
N TYR A 308 5.19 4.14 -9.61
CA TYR A 308 4.03 4.46 -8.77
C TYR A 308 4.10 5.91 -8.26
N ASN A 309 2.91 6.50 -8.01
CA ASN A 309 2.71 7.87 -7.55
C ASN A 309 3.47 8.21 -6.26
N TRP A 310 4.10 9.39 -6.21
CA TRP A 310 4.89 9.84 -5.07
C TRP A 310 4.06 10.51 -3.96
N LEU A 311 2.77 10.78 -4.13
CA LEU A 311 1.94 11.41 -3.09
C LEU A 311 0.85 10.50 -2.55
N ASP A 312 0.24 9.71 -3.42
CA ASP A 312 -1.16 9.35 -3.20
C ASP A 312 -1.50 7.90 -3.57
N MET A 313 -1.66 7.61 -4.86
CA MET A 313 -2.27 6.36 -5.34
C MET A 313 -1.29 5.48 -6.13
N PRO A 314 -0.99 4.26 -5.68
CA PRO A 314 -1.40 3.65 -4.40
C PRO A 314 -0.61 4.19 -3.20
N PRO A 315 -1.20 4.19 -1.99
CA PRO A 315 -0.46 4.41 -0.75
C PRO A 315 0.68 3.40 -0.65
N SER A 316 1.92 3.91 -0.75
CA SER A 316 3.09 3.04 -0.88
C SER A 316 4.37 3.71 -0.41
N ALA A 317 5.47 2.97 -0.48
CA ALA A 317 6.81 3.48 -0.17
C ALA A 317 7.26 4.61 -1.11
N ASN A 318 6.62 4.81 -2.27
CA ASN A 318 6.94 5.93 -3.16
C ASN A 318 6.62 7.29 -2.52
N ARG A 319 5.74 7.32 -1.52
CA ARG A 319 5.54 8.51 -0.70
C ARG A 319 6.78 8.93 0.08
N ILE A 320 7.75 8.04 0.32
CA ILE A 320 9.00 8.37 0.99
C ILE A 320 9.87 9.27 0.11
N VAL A 321 10.03 8.97 -1.18
CA VAL A 321 10.71 9.91 -2.11
C VAL A 321 9.87 11.15 -2.38
N GLY A 322 8.54 11.01 -2.36
CA GLY A 322 7.62 12.15 -2.40
C GLY A 322 7.78 13.14 -1.26
N VAL A 323 8.11 12.68 -0.05
CA VAL A 323 8.45 13.55 1.09
C VAL A 323 9.67 14.40 0.76
N ALA A 324 10.75 13.79 0.23
CA ALA A 324 11.94 14.54 -0.16
C ALA A 324 11.61 15.55 -1.28
N TRP A 325 10.97 15.10 -2.34
CA TRP A 325 10.58 15.95 -3.47
C TRP A 325 9.74 17.16 -3.05
N LEU A 326 8.66 16.93 -2.30
CA LEU A 326 7.76 18.00 -1.93
C LEU A 326 8.41 18.94 -0.90
N ALA A 327 9.23 18.41 0.01
CA ALA A 327 9.95 19.22 0.98
C ALA A 327 10.91 20.22 0.30
N GLU A 328 11.69 19.78 -0.68
CA GLU A 328 12.57 20.68 -1.46
C GLU A 328 11.76 21.67 -2.30
N LEU A 329 10.68 21.21 -2.95
CA LEU A 329 9.82 22.07 -3.77
C LEU A 329 9.23 23.23 -2.97
N LEU A 330 8.68 22.93 -1.78
CA LEU A 330 8.01 23.92 -0.94
C LEU A 330 9.00 24.78 -0.15
N TYR A 331 10.09 24.20 0.35
CA TYR A 331 10.94 24.82 1.37
C TYR A 331 12.45 24.57 1.15
N PRO A 332 13.04 25.02 0.02
CA PRO A 332 14.46 24.78 -0.31
C PRO A 332 15.43 25.47 0.68
N ASP A 333 14.97 26.49 1.40
CA ASP A 333 15.73 27.17 2.45
C ASP A 333 15.78 26.40 3.78
N TYR A 334 14.89 25.40 3.97
CA TYR A 334 14.81 24.57 5.17
C TYR A 334 15.32 23.15 4.93
N TYR A 335 15.07 22.61 3.72
CA TYR A 335 15.50 21.29 3.31
C TYR A 335 16.71 21.40 2.38
N HIS A 336 17.88 21.00 2.88
CA HIS A 336 19.14 21.10 2.16
C HIS A 336 19.55 19.75 1.56
N PHE A 337 18.85 19.32 0.53
CA PHE A 337 19.26 18.20 -0.32
C PHE A 337 18.88 18.49 -1.77
N ASP A 338 19.41 17.68 -2.68
CA ASP A 338 19.12 17.74 -4.11
C ASP A 338 18.24 16.53 -4.44
N ILE A 339 17.06 16.78 -5.03
CA ILE A 339 16.11 15.74 -5.37
C ILE A 339 16.66 14.75 -6.39
N VAL A 340 17.60 15.14 -7.26
CA VAL A 340 18.16 14.24 -8.27
C VAL A 340 18.91 13.06 -7.64
N PRO A 341 19.95 13.26 -6.79
CA PRO A 341 20.60 12.16 -6.09
C PRO A 341 19.65 11.45 -5.12
N ALA A 342 18.75 12.16 -4.43
CA ALA A 342 17.78 11.50 -3.54
C ALA A 342 16.86 10.53 -4.30
N THR A 343 16.46 10.89 -5.52
CA THR A 343 15.69 10.02 -6.41
C THR A 343 16.53 8.82 -6.85
N LYS A 344 17.78 9.01 -7.28
CA LYS A 344 18.68 7.89 -7.65
C LYS A 344 18.88 6.92 -6.49
N ASP A 345 19.12 7.42 -5.29
CA ASP A 345 19.30 6.62 -4.08
C ASP A 345 18.04 5.83 -3.74
N PHE A 346 16.85 6.44 -3.83
CA PHE A 346 15.59 5.75 -3.57
C PHE A 346 15.35 4.61 -4.56
N TYR A 347 15.55 4.81 -5.87
CA TYR A 347 15.33 3.74 -6.87
C TYR A 347 16.39 2.64 -6.77
N GLN A 348 17.64 2.99 -6.46
CA GLN A 348 18.66 1.98 -6.19
C GLN A 348 18.29 1.17 -4.96
N LEU A 349 17.88 1.83 -3.88
CA LEU A 349 17.54 1.18 -2.62
C LEU A 349 16.28 0.34 -2.73
N PHE A 350 15.14 0.88 -3.17
CA PHE A 350 13.85 0.20 -3.15
C PHE A 350 13.62 -0.67 -4.39
N TYR A 351 13.99 -0.17 -5.58
CA TYR A 351 13.69 -0.80 -6.87
C TYR A 351 14.87 -1.62 -7.41
N ARG A 352 16.08 -1.45 -6.88
CA ARG A 352 17.32 -2.08 -7.36
C ARG A 352 17.63 -1.66 -8.80
N ILE A 353 17.35 -0.40 -9.12
CA ILE A 353 17.55 0.20 -10.45
C ILE A 353 18.46 1.41 -10.32
N GLU A 354 19.47 1.47 -11.17
CA GLU A 354 20.26 2.69 -11.38
C GLU A 354 19.59 3.51 -12.47
N LEU A 355 19.10 4.69 -12.11
CA LEU A 355 18.40 5.56 -13.06
C LEU A 355 19.37 6.26 -14.00
N SER A 356 19.06 6.23 -15.29
CA SER A 356 19.69 7.10 -16.28
C SER A 356 19.23 8.55 -16.12
N ASP A 357 19.98 9.49 -16.71
CA ASP A 357 19.56 10.89 -16.71
C ASP A 357 18.26 11.12 -17.50
N GLU A 358 17.99 10.29 -18.52
CA GLU A 358 16.72 10.30 -19.26
C GLU A 358 15.55 9.89 -18.35
N GLN A 359 15.72 8.85 -17.54
CA GLN A 359 14.69 8.41 -16.59
C GLN A 359 14.46 9.43 -15.48
N ILE A 360 15.53 10.07 -14.99
CA ILE A 360 15.41 11.19 -14.04
C ILE A 360 14.64 12.34 -14.65
N ASN A 361 14.97 12.75 -15.88
CA ASN A 361 14.25 13.80 -16.58
C ASN A 361 12.77 13.42 -16.78
N LYS A 362 12.47 12.16 -17.09
CA LYS A 362 11.09 11.68 -17.23
C LYS A 362 10.30 11.77 -15.92
N LEU A 363 10.95 11.56 -14.78
CA LEU A 363 10.33 11.67 -13.45
C LEU A 363 10.16 13.11 -12.98
N LEU A 364 11.17 13.96 -13.20
CA LEU A 364 11.26 15.27 -12.57
C LEU A 364 10.89 16.44 -13.50
N ASN A 365 10.71 16.20 -14.80
CA ASN A 365 10.21 17.22 -15.72
C ASN A 365 8.84 17.72 -15.26
N GLU A 366 8.67 19.03 -15.19
CA GLU A 366 7.47 19.72 -14.67
C GLU A 366 7.17 19.43 -13.18
N ALA A 367 8.05 18.72 -12.45
CA ALA A 367 7.88 18.43 -11.02
C ALA A 367 8.72 19.34 -10.11
N VAL A 368 9.71 20.05 -10.65
CA VAL A 368 10.65 20.91 -9.90
C VAL A 368 10.61 22.35 -10.43
N LYS A 369 11.14 23.31 -9.65
CA LYS A 369 11.23 24.74 -10.00
C LYS A 369 12.20 25.07 -11.12
#